data_AF-A0A349F9W0-F1
#
_entry.id   AF-A0A349F9W0-F1
#
_cell.length_a   1.000
_cell.length_b   1.000
_cell.length_c   1.000
_cell.angle_alpha   90.00
_cell.angle_beta   90.00
_cell.angle_gamma   90.00
#
_symmetry.space_group_name_H-M   'P 1'
#
loop_
_entity.id
_entity.type
_entity.pdbx_description
1 polymer ?
#
loop_
_entity_poly.entity_id
_entity_poly.type
_entity_poly.pdbx_seq_one_letter_code
_entity_poly.pdbx_strand_id
1 'polypeptide(L)' 'MADLILNNKESFVMDSIQGTLYTSTLENLTFLDFENDIKVVARNDWNKDKVALICGGGSGHEPAHAGFVGKGMLTAAV' A
#
# COMPACT_ATOMS: atom_id res chain seq x y z
N MET A 1 17.89 9.91 -21.13
CA MET A 1 16.48 10.03 -20.67
C MET A 1 16.12 8.68 -20.06
N ALA A 2 15.39 8.62 -18.94
CA ALA A 2 15.05 7.34 -18.31
C ALA A 2 13.84 6.72 -19.04
N ASP A 3 13.92 5.44 -19.39
CA ASP A 3 12.83 4.68 -20.01
C ASP A 3 11.96 4.07 -18.90
N LEU A 4 10.89 4.77 -18.53
CA LEU A 4 9.95 4.35 -17.48
C LEU A 4 8.53 4.28 -18.06
N ILE A 5 7.77 3.24 -17.69
CA ILE A 5 6.35 3.13 -18.01
C ILE A 5 5.57 3.78 -16.88
N LEU A 6 5.12 5.01 -17.09
CA LEU A 6 4.42 5.84 -16.11
C LEU A 6 3.35 6.64 -16.86
N ASN A 7 2.22 6.93 -16.21
CA ASN A 7 1.28 7.91 -16.75
C ASN A 7 1.79 9.34 -16.47
N ASN A 8 1.92 9.67 -15.18
CA ASN A 8 2.34 10.96 -14.70
C ASN A 8 3.22 10.77 -13.44
N LYS A 9 4.20 11.66 -13.22
CA LYS A 9 5.15 11.55 -12.10
C LYS A 9 4.50 11.79 -10.74
N GLU A 10 3.57 12.74 -10.67
CA GLU A 10 2.85 13.10 -9.47
C GLU A 10 1.90 11.97 -9.01
N SER A 11 1.29 11.24 -9.96
CA SER A 11 0.37 10.13 -9.64
C SER A 11 1.04 8.77 -9.46
N PHE A 12 2.31 8.61 -9.85
CA PHE A 12 2.97 7.30 -9.96
C PHE A 12 2.80 6.39 -8.74
N VAL A 13 2.98 6.93 -7.52
CA VAL A 13 2.84 6.14 -6.28
C VAL A 13 1.39 5.67 -6.10
N MET A 14 0.43 6.55 -6.39
CA MET A 14 -0.99 6.20 -6.30
C MET A 14 -1.39 5.17 -7.36
N ASP A 15 -0.89 5.29 -8.59
CA ASP A 15 -1.14 4.31 -9.65
C ASP A 15 -0.64 2.91 -9.23
N SER A 16 0.54 2.84 -8.60
CA SER A 16 1.12 1.59 -8.07
C SER A 16 0.30 1.00 -6.92
N ILE A 17 -0.16 1.85 -5.98
CA ILE A 17 -1.04 1.42 -4.88
C ILE A 17 -2.36 0.90 -5.43
N GLN A 18 -2.99 1.61 -6.36
CA GLN A 18 -4.23 1.17 -6.99
C GLN A 18 -4.06 -0.18 -7.67
N GLY A 19 -2.97 -0.38 -8.44
CA GLY A 19 -2.65 -1.68 -9.03
C GLY A 19 -2.52 -2.80 -7.99
N THR A 20 -1.91 -2.51 -6.84
CA THR A 20 -1.80 -3.47 -5.72
C THR A 20 -3.18 -3.83 -5.17
N LEU A 21 -4.06 -2.85 -4.97
CA LEU A 21 -5.42 -3.08 -4.46
C LEU A 21 -6.27 -3.89 -5.46
N TYR A 22 -6.19 -3.54 -6.75
CA TYR A 22 -6.92 -4.22 -7.83
C TYR A 22 -6.50 -5.69 -8.02
N THR A 23 -5.23 -6.01 -7.73
CA THR A 23 -4.67 -7.36 -7.93
C THR A 23 -4.66 -8.20 -6.66
N SER A 24 -5.04 -7.63 -5.52
CA SER A 24 -5.10 -8.33 -4.24
C SER A 24 -6.17 -9.43 -4.25
N THR A 25 -5.75 -10.69 -4.22
CA THR A 25 -6.65 -11.86 -4.27
C THR A 25 -7.53 -12.07 -3.04
N LEU A 26 -7.14 -11.49 -1.89
CA LEU A 26 -7.85 -11.63 -0.63
C LEU A 26 -8.92 -10.54 -0.42
N GLU A 27 -8.99 -9.54 -1.30
CA GLU A 27 -9.93 -8.39 -1.23
C GLU A 27 -10.00 -7.69 0.15
N ASN A 28 -8.95 -7.84 0.97
CA ASN A 28 -8.89 -7.32 2.33
C ASN A 28 -7.93 -6.13 2.49
N LEU A 29 -7.33 -5.65 1.40
CA LEU A 29 -6.53 -4.43 1.38
C LEU A 29 -7.41 -3.22 1.10
N THR A 30 -7.12 -2.12 1.77
CA THR A 30 -7.80 -0.85 1.62
C THR A 30 -6.80 0.30 1.61
N PHE A 31 -7.08 1.33 0.82
CA PHE A 31 -6.39 2.60 0.90
C PHE A 31 -7.10 3.49 1.92
N LEU A 32 -6.35 4.05 2.88
CA LEU A 32 -6.90 5.03 3.82
C LEU A 32 -6.70 6.43 3.24
N ASP A 33 -7.80 7.03 2.79
CA ASP A 33 -7.81 8.41 2.31
C ASP A 33 -8.02 9.38 3.48
N PHE A 34 -7.05 10.26 3.68
CA PHE A 34 -7.06 11.28 4.74
C PHE A 34 -7.24 12.70 4.18
N GLU A 35 -7.66 12.84 2.91
CA GLU A 35 -7.76 14.12 2.20
C GLU A 35 -6.44 14.93 2.22
N ASN A 36 -5.31 14.22 2.16
CA ASN A 36 -3.96 14.79 2.13
C ASN A 36 -2.99 13.87 1.37
N ASP A 37 -1.71 14.25 1.31
CA ASP A 37 -0.70 13.54 0.52
C ASP A 37 -0.16 12.24 1.14
N ILE A 38 -0.63 11.85 2.32
CA ILE A 38 -0.23 10.62 3.01
C ILE A 38 -0.90 9.43 2.33
N LYS A 39 -0.10 8.41 2.00
CA LYS A 39 -0.55 7.23 1.28
C LYS A 39 -0.42 6.03 2.20
N VAL A 40 -1.54 5.43 2.61
CA VAL A 40 -1.52 4.29 3.52
C VAL A 40 -2.34 3.14 2.94
N VAL A 41 -1.71 1.98 2.82
CA VAL A 41 -2.39 0.72 2.54
C VAL A 41 -2.53 -0.05 3.84
N ALA A 42 -3.76 -0.39 4.21
CA ALA A 42 -4.05 -1.16 5.42
C ALA A 42 -4.88 -2.39 5.08
N ARG A 43 -4.91 -3.36 6.00
CA ARG A 43 -5.88 -4.45 5.91
C ARG A 43 -7.13 -4.17 6.72
N ASN A 44 -8.31 -4.45 6.15
CA ASN A 44 -9.61 -4.18 6.78
C ASN A 44 -10.08 -5.29 7.74
N ASP A 45 -9.35 -6.41 7.81
CA ASP A 45 -9.65 -7.61 8.59
C ASP A 45 -8.68 -7.79 9.79
N TRP A 46 -8.10 -6.69 10.28
CA TRP A 46 -7.22 -6.70 11.46
C TRP A 46 -8.03 -6.80 12.77
N ASN A 47 -7.64 -7.74 13.64
CA ASN A 47 -8.18 -7.85 15.00
C ASN A 47 -7.45 -6.86 15.93
N LYS A 48 -8.20 -5.89 16.47
CA LYS A 48 -7.71 -4.80 17.34
C LYS A 48 -7.22 -5.26 18.72
N ASP A 49 -7.50 -6.49 19.14
CA ASP A 49 -6.94 -7.07 20.36
C ASP A 49 -5.47 -7.52 20.19
N LYS A 50 -4.96 -7.51 18.95
CA LYS A 50 -3.56 -7.83 18.63
C LYS A 50 -2.75 -6.56 18.39
N VAL A 51 -1.46 -6.60 18.67
CA VAL A 51 -0.54 -5.51 18.34
C VAL A 51 -0.53 -5.27 16.83
N ALA A 52 -0.64 -4.00 16.41
CA ALA A 52 -0.49 -3.61 15.01
C ALA A 52 1.00 -3.51 14.65
N LEU A 53 1.37 -4.03 13.48
CA LEU A 53 2.70 -3.85 12.91
C LEU A 53 2.59 -2.92 11.70
N ILE A 54 3.27 -1.78 11.75
CA ILE A 54 3.27 -0.78 10.69
C ILE A 54 4.70 -0.65 10.19
N CYS A 55 4.88 -0.66 8.87
CA CYS A 55 6.15 -0.39 8.22
C CYS A 55 5.93 0.58 7.06
N GLY A 56 6.99 1.03 6.40
CA GLY A 56 6.84 2.02 5.35
C GLY A 56 8.17 2.56 4.85
N GLY A 57 8.10 3.45 3.88
CA GLY A 57 9.26 4.09 3.26
C GLY A 57 8.95 4.77 1.93
N GLY A 58 9.98 5.21 1.22
CA GLY A 58 9.82 5.69 -0.15
C GLY A 58 9.39 4.57 -1.10
N SER A 59 8.49 4.88 -2.04
CA SER A 59 8.11 3.99 -3.15
C SER A 59 9.28 3.67 -4.08
N GLY A 60 9.14 2.63 -4.93
CA GLY A 60 10.19 2.16 -5.85
C GLY A 60 10.85 0.84 -5.42
N HIS A 61 10.39 0.26 -4.30
CA HIS A 61 10.80 -1.04 -3.78
C HIS A 61 9.66 -2.07 -3.81
N GLU A 62 8.62 -1.82 -4.61
CA GLU A 62 7.46 -2.70 -4.70
C GLU A 62 7.89 -4.14 -5.03
N PRO A 63 7.33 -5.16 -4.33
CA PRO A 63 6.11 -5.12 -3.52
C PRO A 63 6.30 -4.60 -2.08
N ALA A 64 7.51 -4.25 -1.65
CA ALA A 64 7.71 -3.70 -0.31
C ALA A 64 7.14 -2.27 -0.23
N HIS A 65 6.36 -1.90 0.79
CA HIS A 65 5.87 -2.72 1.90
C HIS A 65 4.39 -3.15 1.77
N ALA A 66 3.64 -2.56 0.83
CA ALA A 66 2.20 -2.79 0.67
C ALA A 66 1.84 -4.26 0.39
N GLY A 67 2.67 -4.99 -0.37
CA GLY A 67 2.47 -6.42 -0.65
C GLY A 67 2.68 -7.32 0.57
N PHE A 68 3.19 -6.80 1.69
CA PHE A 68 3.33 -7.52 2.96
C PHE A 68 2.24 -7.15 3.98
N VAL A 69 1.26 -6.34 3.59
CA VAL A 69 0.08 -6.07 4.42
C VAL A 69 -0.84 -7.27 4.36
N GLY A 70 -1.09 -7.92 5.50
CA GLY A 70 -1.86 -9.17 5.53
C GLY A 70 -1.79 -9.95 6.83
N LYS A 71 -2.51 -11.07 6.89
CA LYS A 71 -2.54 -11.94 8.07
C LYS A 71 -1.18 -12.59 8.32
N GLY A 72 -0.64 -12.36 9.52
CA GLY A 72 0.67 -12.87 9.93
C GLY A 72 1.84 -11.97 9.55
N MET A 73 1.59 -10.84 8.88
CA MET A 73 2.60 -9.84 8.49
C MET A 73 2.15 -8.44 8.95
N LEU A 74 2.26 -7.40 8.09
CA LEU A 74 1.95 -6.02 8.45
C LEU A 74 0.45 -5.78 8.56
N THR A 75 0.06 -4.89 9.48
CA THR A 75 -1.28 -4.32 9.58
C THR A 75 -1.48 -3.18 8.56
N ALA A 76 -0.44 -2.37 8.34
CA ALA A 76 -0.46 -1.30 7.35
C ALA A 76 0.95 -0.97 6.83
N ALA A 77 1.01 -0.35 5.65
CA ALA A 77 2.21 0.20 5.02
C ALA A 77 2.00 1.71 4.73
N VAL A 78 3.01 2.51 5.06
CA VAL A 78 3.05 3.99 4.87
C VAL A 78 4.09 4.38 3.83
#